data_AF-A0A2V6GW65-F1
#
_entry.id   AF-A0A2V6GW65-F1
#
_cell.length_a   1.000
_cell.length_b   1.000
_cell.length_c   1.000
_cell.angle_alpha   90.00
_cell.angle_beta   90.00
_cell.angle_gamma   90.00
#
_symmetry.space_group_name_H-M   'P 1'
#
loop_
_entity.id
_entity.type
_entity.pdbx_description
1 polymer ?
#
loop_
_entity_poly.entity_id
_entity_poly.type
_entity_poly.pdbx_seq_one_letter_code
_entity_poly.pdbx_strand_id
1 'polypeptide(L)'
;MTKSNSSENPQTTETTDAPKRLLDGIRSPADIKALREQDLPQLAQEVRDELIKVLSQTGGHLGPNLGVTELTIALHRVFDTPRDRFVMDVSHQGYVHKMFTGRLDRFHTMRQFGGLNGFLLRTESEHDCYGAGHAGTALSAALGMAVGRDLRG
;
A
#
# COMPACT_ATOMS: atom_id res chain seq x y z
N MET A 1 32.81 -58.62 17.68
CA MET A 1 31.57 -58.02 18.19
C MET A 1 31.93 -56.70 18.89
N THR A 2 31.75 -55.51 18.29
CA THR A 2 30.52 -54.66 18.31
C THR A 2 30.09 -54.28 19.74
N LYS A 3 29.87 -53.02 20.15
CA LYS A 3 29.62 -51.76 19.43
C LYS A 3 29.99 -50.56 20.31
N SER A 4 30.49 -49.51 19.66
CA SER A 4 30.69 -48.14 20.14
C SER A 4 29.35 -47.44 20.37
N ASN A 5 29.31 -46.59 21.42
CA ASN A 5 28.13 -45.83 21.84
C ASN A 5 28.15 -44.45 21.15
N SER A 6 27.23 -44.22 20.22
CA SER A 6 27.03 -42.92 19.56
C SER A 6 25.80 -42.24 20.16
N SER A 7 26.02 -41.18 20.92
CA SER A 7 24.98 -40.27 21.39
C SER A 7 24.51 -39.39 20.23
N GLU A 8 23.32 -39.66 19.71
CA GLU A 8 22.63 -38.76 18.78
C GLU A 8 22.09 -37.55 19.56
N ASN A 9 22.60 -36.37 19.21
CA ASN A 9 22.08 -35.09 19.68
C ASN A 9 20.87 -34.73 18.79
N PRO A 10 19.67 -34.43 19.35
CA PRO A 10 18.54 -34.04 18.53
C PRO A 10 18.82 -32.66 17.93
N GLN A 11 18.96 -32.60 16.61
CA GLN A 11 18.99 -31.34 15.85
C GLN A 11 17.65 -30.63 16.04
N THR A 12 17.66 -29.59 16.88
CA THR A 12 16.63 -28.55 16.90
C THR A 12 16.62 -27.87 15.55
N THR A 13 15.57 -28.10 14.76
CA THR A 13 15.27 -27.33 13.56
C THR A 13 14.91 -25.91 13.99
N GLU A 14 15.89 -25.01 13.93
CA GLU A 14 15.65 -23.57 14.00
C GLU A 14 14.84 -23.17 12.76
N THR A 15 13.52 -23.08 12.91
CA THR A 15 12.71 -22.27 12.00
C THR A 15 13.18 -20.83 12.18
N THR A 16 13.85 -20.27 11.17
CA THR A 16 14.18 -18.86 11.06
C THR A 16 12.87 -18.07 11.07
N ASP A 17 12.44 -17.67 12.26
CA ASP A 17 11.28 -16.81 12.47
C ASP A 17 11.72 -15.37 12.16
N ALA A 18 11.90 -15.08 10.87
CA ALA A 18 12.12 -13.73 10.41
C ALA A 18 10.93 -12.88 10.90
N PRO A 19 11.15 -11.71 11.51
CA PRO A 19 10.06 -10.91 12.06
C PRO A 19 9.06 -10.61 10.95
N LYS A 20 7.79 -10.97 11.20
CA LYS A 20 6.70 -10.79 10.24
C LYS A 20 6.55 -9.31 9.91
N ARG A 21 6.62 -8.96 8.61
CA ARG A 21 6.41 -7.59 8.13
C ARG A 21 5.01 -7.10 8.49
N LEU A 22 4.91 -5.85 8.95
CA LEU A 22 3.62 -5.21 9.21
C LEU A 22 2.79 -5.07 7.93
N LEU A 23 3.44 -4.72 6.82
CA LEU A 23 2.81 -4.52 5.52
C LEU A 23 2.04 -5.76 5.06
N ASP A 24 2.59 -6.96 5.28
CA ASP A 24 1.96 -8.23 4.88
C ASP A 24 0.63 -8.50 5.62
N GLY A 25 0.40 -7.81 6.74
CA GLY A 25 -0.85 -7.84 7.52
C GLY A 25 -1.90 -6.83 7.08
N ILE A 26 -1.55 -5.84 6.25
CA ILE A 26 -2.48 -4.79 5.82
C ILE A 26 -3.38 -5.30 4.70
N ARG A 27 -4.69 -5.32 4.94
CA ARG A 27 -5.73 -5.69 3.97
C ARG A 27 -6.69 -4.55 3.68
N SER A 28 -6.80 -3.59 4.58
CA SER A 28 -7.73 -2.48 4.51
C SER A 28 -7.20 -1.22 5.23
N PRO A 29 -7.82 -0.04 5.01
CA PRO A 29 -7.46 1.17 5.73
C PRO A 29 -7.58 1.04 7.26
N ALA A 30 -8.48 0.17 7.75
CA ALA A 30 -8.67 -0.07 9.17
C ALA A 30 -7.42 -0.66 9.85
N ASP A 31 -6.65 -1.49 9.13
CA ASP A 31 -5.43 -2.10 9.66
C ASP A 31 -4.35 -1.04 9.93
N ILE A 32 -4.28 -0.02 9.07
CA ILE A 32 -3.38 1.13 9.25
C ILE A 32 -3.76 1.94 10.51
N LYS A 33 -5.07 2.13 10.74
CA LYS A 33 -5.57 2.84 11.93
C LYS A 33 -5.25 2.08 13.22
N ALA A 34 -5.30 0.75 13.17
CA ALA A 34 -5.06 -0.13 14.32
C ALA A 34 -3.57 -0.24 14.73
N LEU A 35 -2.63 0.15 13.86
CA LEU A 35 -1.22 0.16 14.20
C LEU A 35 -0.91 1.16 15.30
N ARG A 36 0.04 0.79 16.17
CA ARG A 36 0.59 1.70 17.18
C ARG A 36 1.44 2.75 16.47
N GLU A 37 1.45 3.98 16.98
CA GLU A 37 2.18 5.09 16.37
C GLU A 37 3.68 4.81 16.21
N GLN A 38 4.27 4.13 17.18
CA GLN A 38 5.67 3.70 17.17
C GLN A 38 6.01 2.70 16.05
N ASP A 39 5.02 2.01 15.49
CA ASP A 39 5.21 1.02 14.41
C ASP A 39 5.11 1.68 13.01
N LEU A 40 4.63 2.93 12.91
CA LEU A 40 4.45 3.62 11.63
C LEU A 40 5.77 3.85 10.86
N PRO A 41 6.91 4.19 11.50
CA PRO A 41 8.18 4.27 10.80
C PRO A 41 8.62 2.94 10.17
N GLN A 42 8.36 1.82 10.85
CA GLN A 42 8.62 0.48 10.31
C GLN A 42 7.74 0.21 9.09
N LEU A 43 6.43 0.48 9.17
CA LEU A 43 5.53 0.34 8.03
C LEU A 43 6.01 1.19 6.83
N ALA A 44 6.43 2.43 7.07
CA ALA A 44 6.92 3.29 6.01
C ALA A 44 8.18 2.73 5.33
N GLN A 45 9.10 2.14 6.10
CA GLN A 45 10.28 1.47 5.55
C GLN A 45 9.87 0.25 4.71
N GLU A 46 9.00 -0.61 5.23
CA GLU A 46 8.55 -1.81 4.54
C GLU A 46 7.81 -1.50 3.23
N VAL A 47 7.06 -0.39 3.18
CA VAL A 47 6.42 0.12 1.97
C VAL A 47 7.46 0.57 0.93
N ARG A 48 8.50 1.30 1.35
CA ARG A 48 9.59 1.70 0.44
C ARG A 48 10.31 0.49 -0.14
N ASP A 49 10.60 -0.49 0.70
CA ASP A 49 11.25 -1.73 0.30
C ASP A 49 10.38 -2.48 -0.73
N GLU A 50 9.06 -2.55 -0.51
CA GLU A 50 8.12 -3.17 -1.46
C GLU A 50 8.06 -2.40 -2.79
N LEU A 51 8.00 -1.06 -2.74
CA LEU A 51 8.01 -0.20 -3.92
C LEU A 51 9.28 -0.43 -4.74
N ILE A 52 10.46 -0.42 -4.13
CA ILE A 52 11.73 -0.62 -4.83
C ILE A 52 11.81 -2.04 -5.41
N LYS A 53 11.47 -3.04 -4.60
CA LYS A 53 11.49 -4.46 -5.00
C LYS A 53 10.63 -4.69 -6.24
N VAL A 54 9.37 -4.27 -6.22
CA VAL A 54 8.44 -4.54 -7.33
C VAL A 54 8.72 -3.66 -8.54
N LEU A 55 8.90 -2.34 -8.33
CA LEU A 55 9.03 -1.41 -9.46
C LEU A 55 10.39 -1.49 -10.16
N SER A 56 11.41 -2.10 -9.53
CA SER A 56 12.65 -2.46 -10.23
C SER A 56 12.43 -3.50 -11.36
N GLN A 57 11.35 -4.29 -11.27
CA GLN A 57 11.01 -5.33 -12.23
C GLN A 57 9.93 -4.85 -13.23
N THR A 58 8.89 -4.20 -12.74
CA THR A 58 7.74 -3.78 -13.55
C THR A 58 7.89 -2.39 -14.18
N GLY A 59 8.83 -1.57 -13.67
CA GLY A 59 8.85 -0.13 -13.90
C GLY A 59 7.66 0.59 -13.23
N GLY A 60 7.49 1.87 -13.55
CA GLY A 60 6.40 2.71 -13.04
C GLY A 60 6.88 3.92 -12.24
N HIS A 61 5.97 4.54 -11.48
CA HIS A 61 6.19 5.83 -10.85
C HIS A 61 6.86 5.72 -9.46
N LEU A 62 8.12 5.31 -9.38
CA LEU A 62 8.80 5.07 -8.10
C LEU A 62 8.97 6.35 -7.25
N GLY A 63 9.62 7.39 -7.80
CA GLY A 63 9.99 8.60 -7.04
C GLY A 63 8.82 9.29 -6.32
N PRO A 64 7.70 9.58 -6.99
CA PRO A 64 6.52 10.20 -6.37
C PRO A 64 5.96 9.37 -5.21
N ASN A 65 5.96 8.04 -5.31
CA ASN A 65 5.43 7.16 -4.27
C ASN A 65 6.36 7.06 -3.05
N LEU A 66 7.68 7.09 -3.26
CA LEU A 66 8.64 7.23 -2.16
C LEU A 66 8.43 8.55 -1.40
N GLY A 67 8.12 9.63 -2.11
CA GLY A 67 7.92 10.96 -1.52
C GLY A 67 6.62 11.13 -0.72
N VAL A 68 5.57 10.37 -1.03
CA VAL A 68 4.26 10.50 -0.35
C VAL A 68 3.95 9.35 0.63
N THR A 69 4.92 8.49 0.95
CA THR A 69 4.70 7.31 1.80
C THR A 69 4.13 7.70 3.17
N GLU A 70 4.79 8.59 3.91
CA GLU A 70 4.32 9.07 5.23
C GLU A 70 3.01 9.83 5.13
N LEU A 71 2.86 10.68 4.10
CA LEU A 71 1.62 11.41 3.87
C LEU A 71 0.44 10.45 3.68
N THR A 72 0.65 9.38 2.91
CA THR A 72 -0.39 8.39 2.66
C THR A 72 -0.75 7.61 3.91
N ILE A 73 0.24 7.24 4.74
CA ILE A 73 0.00 6.64 6.07
C ILE A 73 -0.83 7.58 6.94
N ALA A 74 -0.45 8.87 7.02
CA ALA A 74 -1.15 9.86 7.83
C ALA A 74 -2.61 10.07 7.36
N LEU A 75 -2.83 10.15 6.05
CA LEU A 75 -4.18 10.27 5.48
C LEU A 75 -5.07 9.08 5.86
N HIS A 76 -4.55 7.85 5.76
CA HIS A 76 -5.30 6.64 6.14
C HIS A 76 -5.47 6.47 7.65
N ARG A 77 -4.59 7.04 8.48
CA ARG A 77 -4.78 7.10 9.95
C ARG A 77 -5.93 8.03 10.31
N VAL A 78 -5.98 9.22 9.70
CA VAL A 78 -6.91 10.29 10.09
C VAL A 78 -8.29 10.15 9.44
N PHE A 79 -8.34 9.85 8.14
CA PHE A 79 -9.59 9.85 7.37
C PHE A 79 -10.07 8.43 7.05
N ASP A 80 -11.34 8.30 6.66
CA ASP A 80 -12.00 7.02 6.40
C ASP A 80 -12.41 6.92 4.91
N THR A 81 -11.52 6.46 4.03
CA THR A 81 -11.89 6.14 2.65
C THR A 81 -12.68 4.81 2.59
N PRO A 82 -13.74 4.68 1.76
CA PRO A 82 -14.16 5.56 0.66
C PRO A 82 -15.15 6.67 1.04
N ARG A 83 -15.55 6.78 2.32
CA ARG A 83 -16.44 7.85 2.79
C ARG A 83 -15.79 9.22 2.56
N ASP A 84 -14.57 9.36 3.06
CA ASP A 84 -13.70 10.51 2.81
C ASP A 84 -12.98 10.32 1.48
N ARG A 85 -12.98 11.38 0.66
CA ARG A 85 -12.53 11.33 -0.74
C ARG A 85 -11.09 11.81 -0.85
N PHE A 86 -10.18 10.91 -1.23
CA PHE A 86 -8.79 11.27 -1.51
C PHE A 86 -8.63 11.63 -2.98
N VAL A 87 -8.33 12.90 -3.24
CA VAL A 87 -8.11 13.42 -4.60
C VAL A 87 -6.63 13.73 -4.78
N MET A 88 -5.93 12.89 -5.53
CA MET A 88 -4.50 13.05 -5.83
C MET A 88 -4.33 13.47 -7.29
N ASP A 89 -3.81 14.68 -7.52
CA ASP A 89 -3.57 15.18 -8.89
C ASP A 89 -2.57 14.32 -9.65
N VAL A 90 -2.81 14.08 -10.94
CA VAL A 90 -2.14 13.06 -11.78
C VAL A 90 -2.30 11.61 -11.28
N SER A 91 -2.56 11.38 -9.99
CA SER A 91 -2.83 10.07 -9.38
C SER A 91 -1.69 9.03 -9.48
N HIS A 92 -0.54 9.38 -10.04
CA HIS A 92 0.63 8.50 -10.20
C HIS A 92 1.36 8.18 -8.87
N GLN A 93 1.16 9.01 -7.85
CA GLN A 93 1.61 8.86 -6.47
C GLN A 93 0.64 8.02 -5.61
N GLY A 94 -0.25 7.26 -6.26
CA GLY A 94 -1.30 6.48 -5.59
C GLY A 94 -0.93 5.04 -5.23
N TYR A 95 0.32 4.58 -5.43
CA TYR A 95 0.67 3.17 -5.25
C TYR A 95 0.60 2.73 -3.79
N VAL A 96 1.09 3.55 -2.86
CA VAL A 96 0.98 3.28 -1.42
C VAL A 96 -0.50 3.22 -1.00
N HIS A 97 -1.33 4.11 -1.58
CA HIS A 97 -2.77 4.08 -1.36
C HIS A 97 -3.38 2.77 -1.86
N LYS A 98 -2.98 2.27 -3.04
CA LYS A 98 -3.43 0.96 -3.56
C LYS A 98 -3.06 -0.18 -2.61
N MET A 99 -1.83 -0.21 -2.08
CA MET A 99 -1.40 -1.24 -1.12
C MET A 99 -2.32 -1.27 0.11
N PHE A 100 -2.63 -0.11 0.69
CA PHE A 100 -3.44 0.00 1.91
C PHE A 100 -4.95 -0.21 1.70
N THR A 101 -5.38 -0.34 0.46
CA THR A 101 -6.80 -0.49 0.07
C THR A 101 -7.04 -1.82 -0.63
N GLY A 102 -6.42 -2.88 -0.10
CA GLY A 102 -6.70 -4.26 -0.48
C GLY A 102 -6.06 -4.73 -1.79
N ARG A 103 -5.05 -4.02 -2.32
CA ARG A 103 -4.41 -4.38 -3.60
C ARG A 103 -2.92 -4.73 -3.47
N LEU A 104 -2.43 -4.98 -2.26
CA LEU A 104 -1.03 -5.34 -2.01
C LEU A 104 -0.63 -6.66 -2.70
N ASP A 105 -1.48 -7.68 -2.64
CA ASP A 105 -1.27 -9.00 -3.26
C ASP A 105 -1.11 -8.91 -4.79
N ARG A 106 -1.83 -7.99 -5.42
CA ARG A 106 -1.77 -7.71 -6.87
C ARG A 106 -0.70 -6.69 -7.24
N PHE A 107 0.03 -6.12 -6.28
CA PHE A 107 0.95 -5.01 -6.53
C PHE A 107 2.04 -5.35 -7.55
N HIS A 108 2.49 -6.60 -7.57
CA HIS A 108 3.45 -7.13 -8.55
C HIS A 108 2.98 -7.05 -10.02
N THR A 109 1.71 -6.77 -10.28
CA THR A 109 1.14 -6.62 -11.64
C THR A 109 1.10 -5.17 -12.12
N MET A 110 1.73 -4.25 -11.40
CA MET A 110 1.67 -2.81 -11.68
C MET A 110 2.05 -2.48 -13.13
N ARG A 111 1.16 -1.78 -13.83
CA ARG A 111 1.29 -1.36 -15.24
C ARG A 111 1.45 -2.51 -16.25
N GLN A 112 1.20 -3.75 -15.84
CA GLN A 112 1.21 -4.89 -16.75
C GLN A 112 -0.17 -5.06 -17.39
N PHE A 113 -0.22 -5.74 -18.54
CA PHE A 113 -1.48 -6.05 -19.21
C PHE A 113 -2.40 -6.86 -18.29
N GLY A 114 -3.63 -6.41 -18.10
CA GLY A 114 -4.59 -7.02 -17.16
C GLY A 114 -4.27 -6.82 -15.67
N GLY A 115 -3.18 -6.11 -15.36
CA GLY A 115 -2.73 -5.81 -14.00
C GLY A 115 -3.31 -4.51 -13.44
N LEU A 116 -2.70 -4.02 -12.35
CA LEU A 116 -3.06 -2.75 -11.73
C LEU A 116 -2.68 -1.55 -12.60
N ASN A 117 -3.57 -0.55 -12.64
CA ASN A 117 -3.33 0.69 -13.36
C ASN A 117 -2.21 1.51 -12.70
N GLY A 118 -1.37 2.16 -13.51
CA GLY A 118 -0.29 3.06 -13.05
C GLY A 118 -0.76 4.36 -12.41
N PHE A 119 -2.07 4.60 -12.39
CA PHE A 119 -2.77 5.71 -11.77
C PHE A 119 -3.93 5.17 -10.92
N LEU A 120 -4.49 6.01 -10.04
CA LEU A 120 -5.78 5.70 -9.43
C LEU A 120 -6.86 5.61 -10.52
N LEU A 121 -7.73 4.60 -10.42
CA LEU A 121 -8.76 4.33 -11.42
C LEU A 121 -10.07 3.96 -10.74
N ARG A 122 -11.13 4.74 -11.02
CA ARG A 122 -12.45 4.60 -10.38
C ARG A 122 -13.09 3.22 -10.54
N THR A 123 -12.83 2.54 -11.65
CA THR A 123 -13.34 1.18 -11.90
C THR A 123 -12.48 0.09 -11.29
N GLU A 124 -11.30 0.41 -10.74
CA GLU A 124 -10.40 -0.55 -10.10
C GLU A 124 -10.67 -0.70 -8.60
N SER A 125 -11.11 0.36 -7.92
CA SER A 125 -11.39 0.34 -6.48
C SER A 125 -12.38 1.43 -6.07
N GLU A 126 -13.20 1.15 -5.06
CA GLU A 126 -14.09 2.14 -4.44
C GLU A 126 -13.33 3.28 -3.76
N HIS A 127 -12.07 3.03 -3.37
CA HIS A 127 -11.19 4.01 -2.74
C HIS A 127 -10.61 5.03 -3.74
N ASP A 128 -10.61 4.70 -5.03
CA ASP A 128 -10.10 5.55 -6.11
C ASP A 128 -11.20 6.48 -6.61
N CYS A 129 -11.66 7.44 -5.78
CA CYS A 129 -12.78 8.32 -6.16
C CYS A 129 -12.48 9.26 -7.34
N TYR A 130 -11.20 9.45 -7.65
CA TYR A 130 -10.68 10.26 -8.72
C TYR A 130 -9.53 9.52 -9.41
N GLY A 131 -9.41 9.70 -10.73
CA GLY A 131 -8.33 9.13 -11.52
C GLY A 131 -8.14 9.92 -12.79
N ALA A 132 -7.01 10.61 -12.91
CA ALA A 132 -6.63 11.35 -14.11
C ALA A 132 -5.13 11.24 -14.32
N GLY A 133 -4.69 10.92 -15.54
CA GLY A 133 -3.27 10.98 -15.90
C GLY A 133 -2.77 12.39 -16.24
N HIS A 134 -3.68 13.33 -16.54
CA HIS A 134 -3.35 14.73 -16.80
C HIS A 134 -3.28 15.53 -15.49
N ALA A 135 -2.28 16.40 -15.38
CA ALA A 135 -2.12 17.30 -14.23
C ALA A 135 -3.11 18.47 -14.26
N GLY A 136 -3.31 19.10 -13.10
CA GLY A 136 -4.11 20.32 -12.93
C GLY A 136 -5.61 20.10 -12.89
N THR A 137 -6.07 18.85 -12.80
CA THR A 137 -7.51 18.52 -12.89
C THR A 137 -8.12 18.16 -11.53
N ALA A 138 -7.29 17.86 -10.52
CA ALA A 138 -7.77 17.44 -9.20
C ALA A 138 -8.60 18.48 -8.45
N LEU A 139 -8.17 19.75 -8.42
CA LEU A 139 -8.87 20.77 -7.62
C LEU A 139 -10.30 21.03 -8.12
N SER A 140 -10.49 21.10 -9.44
CA SER A 140 -11.82 21.24 -10.04
C SER A 140 -12.71 20.03 -9.71
N ALA A 141 -12.15 18.81 -9.78
CA ALA A 141 -12.87 17.60 -9.42
C ALA A 141 -13.23 17.58 -7.92
N ALA A 142 -12.29 17.94 -7.04
CA ALA A 142 -12.50 18.03 -5.61
C ALA A 142 -13.59 19.06 -5.25
N LEU A 143 -13.58 20.23 -5.89
CA LEU A 143 -14.63 21.24 -5.73
C LEU A 143 -16.00 20.68 -6.12
N GLY A 144 -16.10 20.02 -7.27
CA GLY A 144 -17.35 19.38 -7.70
C GLY A 144 -17.84 18.30 -6.72
N MET A 145 -16.93 17.50 -6.18
CA MET A 145 -17.26 16.50 -5.15
C MET A 145 -17.75 17.15 -3.85
N ALA A 146 -17.10 18.23 -3.40
CA ALA A 146 -17.47 18.96 -2.20
C ALA A 146 -18.84 19.64 -2.35
N VAL A 147 -19.08 20.37 -3.46
CA VAL A 147 -20.39 20.97 -3.75
C VAL A 147 -21.47 19.90 -3.83
N GLY A 148 -21.18 18.78 -4.52
CA GLY A 148 -22.12 17.66 -4.60
C GLY A 148 -22.44 17.03 -3.24
N ARG A 149 -21.47 16.97 -2.32
CA ARG A 149 -21.70 16.55 -0.93
C ARG A 149 -22.65 17.55 -0.24
N ASP A 150 -22.31 18.83 -0.24
CA ASP A 150 -23.05 19.86 0.50
C ASP A 150 -24.52 19.96 0.07
N LEU A 151 -24.80 19.72 -1.22
CA LEU A 151 -26.17 19.69 -1.75
C LEU A 151 -26.99 18.46 -1.32
N ARG A 152 -26.35 17.39 -0.83
CA ARG A 152 -27.02 16.15 -0.39
C ARG A 152 -27.22 16.08 1.13
N GLY A 153 -26.74 17.07 1.89
CA GLY A 153 -26.72 17.07 3.35
C GLY A 153 -25.60 16.22 3.93
#